data_AF-A0A816CGG7-F1
#
_entry.id   AF-A0A816CGG7-F1
#
_cell.length_a   1.000
_cell.length_b   1.000
_cell.length_c   1.000
_cell.angle_alpha   90.00
_cell.angle_beta   90.00
_cell.angle_gamma   90.00
#
_symmetry.space_group_name_H-M   'P 1'
#
loop_
_entity.id
_entity.type
_entity.pdbx_description
1 polymer ?
#
loop_
_entity_poly.entity_id
_entity_poly.type
_entity_poly.pdbx_seq_one_letter_code
_entity_poly.pdbx_strand_id
1 'polypeptide(L)'
;QPGEQEYFSNIDVIEGDEIMNIDDDQLLNIEANEKDNGDEDFIDYMINNSLITDNWNLDISSNDDAELIDKKEIYILMKKCRSFISMINKSSILKGYFDQLRATLDKKRSLADDCETRWNSTFYLIDSFIDLKILIVKFFRDKNLMDVRRALINKMISIELQHDDWVLLANIHMVLKPFD
;
A
#
# COMPACT_ATOMS: atom_id res chain seq x y z
N GLN A 1 36.01 -64.76 5.41
CA GLN A 1 34.76 -65.20 4.77
C GLN A 1 34.38 -64.15 3.74
N PRO A 2 34.32 -64.48 2.45
CA PRO A 2 33.70 -63.66 1.42
C PRO A 2 32.23 -64.07 1.25
N GLY A 3 31.36 -63.08 1.03
CA GLY A 3 29.96 -63.25 0.64
C GLY A 3 29.38 -61.84 0.45
N GLU A 4 29.15 -61.41 -0.80
CA GLU A 4 27.88 -61.60 -1.54
C GLU A 4 26.75 -60.82 -0.85
N GLN A 5 26.01 -59.88 -1.47
CA GLN A 5 25.60 -59.70 -2.85
C GLN A 5 25.20 -58.23 -3.10
N GLU A 6 25.41 -57.78 -4.34
CA GLU A 6 24.74 -56.63 -4.94
C GLU A 6 23.24 -56.91 -5.11
N TYR A 7 22.37 -55.93 -4.83
CA TYR A 7 21.05 -55.84 -5.49
C TYR A 7 20.64 -54.38 -5.71
N PHE A 8 20.28 -54.14 -6.97
CA PHE A 8 19.81 -52.91 -7.61
C PHE A 8 18.49 -52.38 -7.06
N SER A 9 18.29 -51.06 -7.15
CA SER A 9 17.04 -50.54 -7.75
C SER A 9 17.26 -49.13 -8.30
N ASN A 10 16.93 -49.02 -9.58
CA ASN A 10 16.95 -47.84 -10.43
C ASN A 10 16.21 -46.67 -9.79
N ILE A 11 16.83 -45.49 -9.77
CA ILE A 11 16.09 -44.23 -9.62
C ILE A 11 15.83 -43.75 -11.04
N ASP A 12 14.56 -43.79 -11.41
CA ASP A 12 14.05 -43.28 -12.68
C ASP A 12 14.42 -41.81 -12.83
N VAL A 13 15.02 -41.52 -13.98
CA VAL A 13 15.22 -40.18 -14.51
C VAL A 13 13.83 -39.64 -14.84
N ILE A 14 13.33 -38.72 -14.03
CA ILE A 14 12.15 -37.92 -14.40
C ILE A 14 12.66 -36.88 -15.41
N GLU A 15 12.51 -37.23 -16.69
CA GLU A 15 12.52 -36.29 -17.79
C GLU A 15 11.28 -35.38 -17.71
N GLY A 16 11.52 -34.09 -17.93
CA GLY A 16 10.53 -33.20 -18.53
C GLY A 16 9.47 -32.65 -17.58
N ASP A 17 9.82 -31.62 -16.82
CA ASP A 17 8.85 -30.57 -16.52
C ASP A 17 9.11 -29.39 -17.45
N GLU A 18 8.10 -29.19 -18.29
CA GLU A 18 7.94 -28.15 -19.28
C GLU A 18 8.21 -26.77 -18.67
N ILE A 19 9.18 -26.05 -19.24
CA ILE A 19 9.25 -24.61 -19.08
C ILE A 19 8.03 -24.04 -19.81
N MET A 20 6.95 -23.80 -19.07
CA MET A 20 5.87 -22.95 -19.54
C MET A 20 6.48 -21.58 -19.82
N ASN A 21 6.74 -21.32 -21.10
CA ASN A 21 6.86 -19.97 -21.64
C ASN A 21 5.55 -19.27 -21.32
N ILE A 22 5.56 -18.50 -20.23
CA ILE A 22 4.52 -17.51 -19.99
C ILE A 22 4.74 -16.45 -21.06
N ASP A 23 3.89 -16.46 -22.08
CA ASP A 23 3.84 -15.43 -23.11
C ASP A 23 3.81 -14.04 -22.42
N ASP A 24 4.90 -13.29 -22.58
CA ASP A 24 5.10 -11.92 -22.09
C ASP A 24 4.10 -10.90 -22.72
N ASP A 25 3.20 -11.36 -23.59
CA ASP A 25 2.27 -10.53 -24.35
C ASP A 25 0.92 -10.25 -23.66
N GLN A 26 0.70 -10.71 -22.41
CA GLN A 26 -0.50 -10.35 -21.62
C GLN A 26 -0.32 -9.20 -20.62
N LEU A 27 0.84 -8.54 -20.58
CA LEU A 27 1.06 -7.33 -19.77
C LEU A 27 0.68 -6.01 -20.49
N LEU A 28 0.11 -6.10 -21.70
CA LEU A 28 -0.26 -4.97 -22.56
C LEU A 28 -1.67 -4.39 -22.32
N ASN A 29 -2.14 -4.33 -21.07
CA ASN A 29 -3.42 -3.68 -20.75
C ASN A 29 -3.41 -2.78 -19.49
N ILE A 30 -2.24 -2.25 -19.12
CA ILE A 30 -2.14 -1.20 -18.07
C ILE A 30 -2.16 0.21 -18.69
N GLU A 31 -2.36 0.34 -20.00
CA GLU A 31 -2.43 1.64 -20.68
C GLU A 31 -3.82 1.90 -21.28
N ALA A 32 -4.85 1.97 -20.44
CA ALA A 32 -6.13 2.61 -20.79
C ALA A 32 -7.00 2.87 -19.55
N ASN A 33 -6.69 3.94 -18.80
CA ASN A 33 -7.62 4.77 -18.00
C ASN A 33 -6.96 5.36 -16.74
N GLU A 34 -5.92 6.17 -16.90
CA GLU A 34 -5.63 7.23 -15.93
C GLU A 34 -5.81 8.57 -16.67
N LYS A 35 -7.08 8.98 -16.86
CA LYS A 35 -7.44 10.40 -16.77
C LYS A 35 -7.40 10.76 -15.28
N ASP A 36 -6.19 10.85 -14.72
CA ASP A 36 -5.95 11.30 -13.35
C ASP A 36 -5.47 12.75 -13.35
N ASN A 37 -6.20 13.60 -14.09
CA ASN A 37 -6.03 15.06 -14.07
C ASN A 37 -7.16 15.75 -13.27
N GLY A 38 -8.02 14.98 -12.58
CA GLY A 38 -9.15 15.53 -11.81
C GLY A 38 -8.80 15.88 -10.36
N ASP A 39 -7.61 15.48 -9.88
CA ASP A 39 -7.31 15.48 -8.46
C ASP A 39 -6.69 16.78 -7.94
N GLU A 40 -5.99 17.55 -8.79
CA GLU A 40 -5.57 18.91 -8.44
C GLU A 40 -6.77 19.86 -8.38
N ASP A 41 -7.67 19.78 -9.36
CA ASP A 41 -8.93 20.51 -9.38
C ASP A 41 -9.85 20.10 -8.21
N PHE A 42 -9.82 18.83 -7.78
CA PHE A 42 -10.59 18.37 -6.62
C PHE A 42 -10.05 18.89 -5.28
N ILE A 43 -8.72 19.02 -5.14
CA ILE A 43 -8.11 19.62 -3.95
C ILE A 43 -8.48 21.11 -3.89
N ASP A 44 -8.37 21.84 -5.00
CA ASP A 44 -8.77 23.25 -5.06
C ASP A 44 -10.29 23.41 -4.91
N TYR A 45 -11.10 22.47 -5.39
CA TYR A 45 -12.55 22.44 -5.17
C TYR A 45 -12.90 22.17 -3.70
N MET A 46 -12.27 21.21 -3.02
CA MET A 46 -12.54 20.95 -1.59
C MET A 46 -12.07 22.10 -0.69
N ILE A 47 -10.99 22.79 -1.07
CA ILE A 47 -10.52 23.99 -0.37
C ILE A 47 -11.46 25.18 -0.60
N ASN A 48 -11.93 25.41 -1.83
CA ASN A 48 -12.72 26.59 -2.18
C ASN A 48 -14.25 26.41 -2.07
N ASN A 49 -14.76 25.17 -2.08
CA ASN A 49 -16.18 24.81 -1.97
C ASN A 49 -16.48 23.99 -0.71
N SER A 50 -16.02 24.45 0.46
CA SER A 50 -16.65 24.12 1.75
C SER A 50 -18.10 24.68 1.82
N LEU A 51 -18.93 24.31 0.85
CA LEU A 51 -20.32 24.72 0.62
C LEU A 51 -21.30 23.66 1.17
N ILE A 52 -20.91 22.99 2.25
CA ILE A 52 -21.85 22.57 3.27
C ILE A 52 -21.51 23.40 4.50
N THR A 53 -21.91 24.68 4.47
CA THR A 53 -22.08 25.49 5.67
C THR A 53 -23.28 24.92 6.41
N ASP A 54 -23.05 23.89 7.22
CA ASP A 54 -23.91 23.68 8.38
C ASP A 54 -23.90 25.01 9.14
N ASN A 55 -25.09 25.56 9.31
CA ASN A 55 -25.36 26.91 9.77
C ASN A 55 -25.06 27.05 11.29
N TRP A 56 -23.90 26.56 11.73
CA TRP A 56 -23.30 26.78 13.05
C TRP A 56 -22.45 28.04 12.98
N ASN A 57 -23.09 29.16 12.63
CA ASN A 57 -22.57 30.46 13.00
C ASN A 57 -22.63 30.57 14.53
N LEU A 58 -21.55 30.15 15.19
CA LEU A 58 -21.24 30.60 16.53
C LEU A 58 -19.76 31.01 16.55
N ASP A 59 -19.53 32.28 16.22
CA ASP A 59 -18.45 33.14 16.68
C ASP A 59 -17.19 32.43 17.21
N ILE A 60 -16.42 31.82 16.32
CA ILE A 60 -15.01 31.56 16.60
C ILE A 60 -14.22 32.16 15.44
N SER A 61 -13.77 33.39 15.64
CA SER A 61 -12.65 33.96 14.90
C SER A 61 -11.41 33.13 15.24
N SER A 62 -11.16 32.05 14.51
CA SER A 62 -9.93 31.25 14.64
C SER A 62 -9.28 31.13 13.28
N ASN A 63 -7.98 31.45 13.22
CA ASN A 63 -7.01 31.15 12.15
C ASN A 63 -7.44 30.03 11.16
N ASP A 64 -8.29 30.37 10.19
CA ASP A 64 -8.86 29.41 9.24
C ASP A 64 -7.78 28.73 8.37
N ASP A 65 -6.65 29.42 8.17
CA ASP A 65 -5.53 28.93 7.35
C ASP A 65 -4.84 27.70 7.96
N ALA A 66 -4.74 27.61 9.30
CA ALA A 66 -4.04 26.50 9.95
C ALA A 66 -4.87 25.21 9.91
N GLU A 67 -6.19 25.32 10.14
CA GLU A 67 -7.09 24.16 10.08
C GLU A 67 -7.20 23.59 8.65
N LEU A 68 -7.15 24.47 7.64
CA LEU A 68 -7.13 24.08 6.24
C LEU A 68 -5.86 23.29 5.86
N ILE A 69 -4.71 23.69 6.40
CA ILE A 69 -3.43 22.99 6.20
C ILE A 69 -3.52 21.57 6.78
N ASP A 70 -4.00 21.42 8.02
CA ASP A 70 -4.13 20.10 8.67
C ASP A 70 -5.05 19.16 7.88
N LYS A 71 -6.20 19.65 7.38
CA LYS A 71 -7.12 18.87 6.54
C LYS A 71 -6.45 18.38 5.25
N LYS A 72 -5.65 19.24 4.59
CA LYS A 72 -4.94 18.91 3.37
C LYS A 72 -3.86 17.85 3.61
N GLU A 73 -3.12 17.96 4.70
CA GLU A 73 -2.09 16.98 5.07
C GLU A 73 -2.70 15.60 5.36
N ILE A 74 -3.79 15.55 6.13
CA ILE A 74 -4.53 14.31 6.39
C ILE A 74 -5.02 13.69 5.08
N TYR A 75 -5.59 14.48 4.16
CA TYR A 75 -6.05 13.98 2.88
C TYR A 75 -4.92 13.36 2.05
N ILE A 76 -3.80 14.07 1.92
CA ILE A 76 -2.61 13.59 1.17
C ILE A 76 -2.10 12.29 1.80
N LEU A 77 -2.00 12.24 3.12
CA LEU A 77 -1.58 11.06 3.86
C LEU A 77 -2.48 9.85 3.58
N MET A 78 -3.80 10.02 3.68
CA MET A 78 -4.76 8.96 3.41
C MET A 78 -4.71 8.50 1.95
N LYS A 79 -4.53 9.43 1.01
CA LYS A 79 -4.32 9.10 -0.41
C LYS A 79 -3.08 8.25 -0.60
N LYS A 80 -1.93 8.60 -0.02
CA LYS A 80 -0.70 7.78 -0.06
C LYS A 80 -0.96 6.36 0.45
N CYS A 81 -1.64 6.22 1.59
CA CYS A 81 -1.94 4.91 2.18
C CYS A 81 -2.80 4.04 1.26
N ARG A 82 -3.90 4.59 0.73
CA ARG A 82 -4.79 3.88 -0.20
C ARG A 82 -4.08 3.55 -1.52
N SER A 83 -3.31 4.48 -2.07
CA SER A 83 -2.52 4.27 -3.28
C SER A 83 -1.49 3.16 -3.09
N PHE A 84 -0.83 3.09 -1.93
CA PHE A 84 0.11 2.02 -1.62
C PHE A 84 -0.57 0.65 -1.65
N ILE A 85 -1.70 0.48 -0.97
CA ILE A 85 -2.43 -0.79 -0.97
C ILE A 85 -2.91 -1.14 -2.38
N SER A 86 -3.48 -0.18 -3.10
CA SER A 86 -3.93 -0.37 -4.48
C SER A 86 -2.78 -0.87 -5.37
N MET A 87 -1.59 -0.28 -5.22
CA MET A 87 -0.39 -0.65 -5.97
C MET A 87 0.09 -2.07 -5.63
N ILE A 88 0.09 -2.46 -4.34
CA ILE A 88 0.40 -3.84 -3.92
C ILE A 88 -0.62 -4.82 -4.51
N ASN A 89 -1.91 -4.54 -4.37
CA ASN A 89 -2.98 -5.45 -4.81
C ASN A 89 -3.02 -5.63 -6.33
N LYS A 90 -2.61 -4.63 -7.11
CA LYS A 90 -2.59 -4.67 -8.58
C LYS A 90 -1.35 -5.34 -9.18
N SER A 91 -0.25 -5.46 -8.43
CA SER A 91 1.00 -6.03 -8.92
C SER A 91 1.33 -7.34 -8.22
N SER A 92 1.32 -8.46 -8.96
CA SER A 92 1.73 -9.77 -8.44
C SER A 92 3.17 -9.77 -7.93
N ILE A 93 4.08 -9.05 -8.60
CA ILE A 93 5.49 -8.91 -8.21
C ILE A 93 5.60 -8.18 -6.87
N LEU A 94 4.96 -7.01 -6.74
CA LEU A 94 5.02 -6.25 -5.49
C LEU A 94 4.33 -6.98 -4.35
N LYS A 95 3.19 -7.63 -4.61
CA LYS A 95 2.49 -8.46 -3.62
C LYS A 95 3.35 -9.63 -3.17
N GLY A 96 3.96 -10.36 -4.10
CA GLY A 96 4.85 -11.47 -3.79
C GLY A 96 6.02 -11.03 -2.91
N TYR A 97 6.67 -9.91 -3.25
CA TYR A 97 7.75 -9.36 -2.44
C TYR A 97 7.27 -8.90 -1.06
N PHE A 98 6.13 -8.22 -0.99
CA PHE A 98 5.54 -7.78 0.28
C PHE A 98 5.19 -8.96 1.19
N ASP A 99 4.60 -10.03 0.64
CA ASP A 99 4.28 -11.26 1.38
C ASP A 99 5.54 -12.00 1.86
N GLN A 100 6.62 -12.01 1.08
CA GLN A 100 7.93 -12.55 1.49
C GLN A 100 8.52 -11.76 2.66
N LEU A 101 8.50 -10.42 2.59
CA LEU A 101 8.93 -9.57 3.71
C LEU A 101 8.08 -9.80 4.95
N ARG A 102 6.76 -9.97 4.75
CA ARG A 102 5.82 -10.27 5.82
C ARG A 102 6.16 -11.58 6.52
N ALA A 103 6.43 -12.64 5.77
CA ALA A 103 6.84 -13.93 6.30
C ALA A 103 8.19 -13.84 7.05
N THR A 104 9.15 -13.09 6.49
CA THR A 104 10.49 -12.90 7.09
C THR A 104 10.43 -12.18 8.44
N LEU A 105 9.49 -11.24 8.60
CA LEU A 105 9.29 -10.46 9.82
C LEU A 105 8.26 -11.07 10.79
N ASP A 106 7.77 -12.28 10.51
CA ASP A 106 6.73 -12.99 11.27
C ASP A 106 5.47 -12.12 11.52
N LYS A 107 5.07 -11.35 10.51
CA LYS A 107 3.86 -10.53 10.56
C LYS A 107 2.68 -11.33 10.02
N LYS A 108 1.67 -11.63 10.85
CA LYS A 108 0.47 -12.36 10.39
C LYS A 108 -0.56 -11.45 9.73
N ARG A 109 -0.57 -10.17 10.11
CA ARG A 109 -1.53 -9.17 9.66
C ARG A 109 -1.25 -8.75 8.22
N SER A 110 -2.31 -8.58 7.42
CA SER A 110 -2.24 -7.94 6.09
C SER A 110 -2.60 -6.45 6.18
N LEU A 111 -2.25 -5.70 5.14
CA LEU A 111 -2.80 -4.35 4.97
C LEU A 111 -4.33 -4.44 4.89
N ALA A 112 -5.02 -3.52 5.56
CA ALA A 112 -6.47 -3.41 5.51
C ALA A 112 -6.88 -2.38 4.44
N ASP A 113 -7.82 -2.76 3.57
CA ASP A 113 -8.40 -1.84 2.60
C ASP A 113 -9.33 -0.84 3.29
N ASP A 114 -9.27 0.42 2.84
CA ASP A 114 -10.22 1.45 3.23
C ASP A 114 -11.49 1.34 2.37
N CYS A 115 -12.65 1.42 3.00
CA CYS A 115 -13.92 1.10 2.36
C CYS A 115 -14.99 2.11 2.78
N GLU A 116 -15.46 2.92 1.83
CA GLU A 116 -16.42 4.01 2.08
C GLU A 116 -17.70 3.57 2.78
N THR A 117 -18.14 2.32 2.54
CA THR A 117 -19.39 1.78 3.12
C THR A 117 -19.21 1.24 4.55
N ARG A 118 -17.97 1.07 5.02
CA ARG A 118 -17.66 0.57 6.37
C ARG A 118 -17.08 1.71 7.19
N TRP A 119 -17.90 2.21 8.12
CA TRP A 119 -17.59 3.33 9.01
C TRP A 119 -16.22 3.29 9.71
N ASN A 120 -15.70 2.12 10.09
CA ASN A 120 -14.40 1.98 10.78
C ASN A 120 -13.24 1.56 9.85
N SER A 121 -13.44 1.52 8.54
CA SER A 121 -12.40 1.05 7.61
C SER A 121 -11.15 1.92 7.60
N THR A 122 -11.30 3.24 7.76
CA THR A 122 -10.19 4.17 7.90
C THR A 122 -9.36 3.90 9.16
N PHE A 123 -10.01 3.57 10.29
CA PHE A 123 -9.30 3.18 11.50
C PHE A 123 -8.48 1.90 11.26
N TYR A 124 -9.08 0.84 10.70
CA TYR A 124 -8.37 -0.42 10.44
C TYR A 124 -7.24 -0.27 9.40
N LEU A 125 -7.41 0.61 8.41
CA LEU A 125 -6.36 1.00 7.48
C LEU A 125 -5.16 1.55 8.27
N ILE A 126 -5.36 2.60 9.06
CA ILE A 126 -4.30 3.26 9.83
C ILE A 126 -3.65 2.29 10.82
N ASP A 127 -4.46 1.53 11.55
CA ASP A 127 -3.99 0.54 12.52
C ASP A 127 -3.11 -0.55 11.85
N SER A 128 -3.46 -0.97 10.63
CA SER A 128 -2.63 -1.91 9.85
C SER A 128 -1.30 -1.29 9.41
N PHE A 129 -1.29 -0.01 9.03
CA PHE A 129 -0.06 0.70 8.67
C PHE A 129 0.88 0.85 9.86
N ILE A 130 0.33 1.15 11.05
CA ILE A 130 1.13 1.27 12.27
C ILE A 130 1.76 -0.08 12.66
N ASP A 131 0.98 -1.17 12.66
CA ASP A 131 1.51 -2.51 12.97
C ASP A 131 2.58 -2.98 11.97
N LEU A 132 2.40 -2.64 10.69
CA LEU A 132 3.29 -3.04 9.60
C LEU A 132 4.37 -2.00 9.28
N LYS A 133 4.56 -0.95 10.08
CA LYS A 133 5.50 0.15 9.81
C LYS A 133 6.90 -0.32 9.42
N ILE A 134 7.48 -1.23 10.20
CA ILE A 134 8.84 -1.75 9.96
C ILE A 134 8.93 -2.44 8.59
N LEU A 135 7.90 -3.22 8.25
CA LEU A 135 7.80 -3.92 6.98
C LEU A 135 7.67 -2.92 5.82
N ILE A 136 6.76 -1.95 5.93
CA ILE A 136 6.51 -0.93 4.90
C ILE A 136 7.78 -0.10 4.64
N VAL A 137 8.47 0.36 5.70
CA VAL A 137 9.74 1.10 5.57
C VAL A 137 10.80 0.23 4.87
N LYS A 138 10.90 -1.06 5.21
CA LYS A 138 11.82 -1.97 4.53
C LYS A 138 11.45 -2.16 3.06
N PHE A 139 10.16 -2.33 2.76
CA PHE A 139 9.65 -2.46 1.40
C PHE A 139 10.07 -1.26 0.53
N PHE A 140 9.88 -0.03 1.02
CA PHE A 140 10.30 1.16 0.28
C PHE A 140 11.82 1.34 0.22
N ARG A 141 12.58 0.90 1.23
CA ARG A 141 14.04 0.90 1.16
C ARG A 141 14.56 -0.02 0.06
N ASP A 142 13.90 -1.16 -0.12
CA ASP A 142 14.30 -2.20 -1.06
C ASP A 142 13.72 -1.97 -2.47
N LYS A 143 12.96 -0.89 -2.73
CA LYS A 143 12.29 -0.59 -4.01
C LYS A 143 13.20 -0.61 -5.24
N ASN A 144 14.46 -0.20 -5.09
CA ASN A 144 15.44 -0.18 -6.18
C ASN A 144 16.09 -1.57 -6.44
N LEU A 145 15.84 -2.53 -5.56
CA LEU A 145 16.29 -3.92 -5.70
C LEU A 145 15.24 -4.79 -6.40
N MET A 146 14.02 -4.28 -6.56
CA MET A 146 12.95 -4.96 -7.27
C MET A 146 13.15 -4.80 -8.77
N ASP A 147 13.02 -5.89 -9.53
CA ASP A 147 13.05 -5.86 -10.99
C ASP A 147 11.71 -5.37 -11.53
N VAL A 148 11.50 -4.05 -11.44
CA VAL A 148 10.27 -3.39 -11.86
C VAL A 148 10.55 -2.17 -12.72
N ARG A 149 9.57 -1.80 -13.56
CA ARG A 149 9.67 -0.64 -14.46
C ARG A 149 9.98 0.65 -13.67
N ARG A 150 10.83 1.51 -14.23
CA ARG A 150 11.23 2.78 -13.61
C ARG A 150 10.05 3.69 -13.28
N ALA A 151 9.00 3.70 -14.11
CA ALA A 151 7.77 4.43 -13.85
C ALA A 151 7.08 3.98 -12.55
N LEU A 152 7.09 2.67 -12.26
CA LEU A 152 6.55 2.14 -11.01
C LEU A 152 7.42 2.56 -9.82
N ILE A 153 8.75 2.56 -9.95
CA ILE A 153 9.64 3.07 -8.90
C ILE A 153 9.35 4.56 -8.61
N ASN A 154 9.13 5.38 -9.63
CA ASN A 154 8.77 6.78 -9.44
C ASN A 154 7.42 6.93 -8.72
N LYS A 155 6.43 6.09 -9.05
CA LYS A 155 5.14 6.02 -8.35
C LYS A 155 5.31 5.57 -6.89
N MET A 156 6.22 4.63 -6.62
CA MET A 156 6.56 4.22 -5.25
C MET A 156 7.18 5.39 -4.47
N ILE A 157 8.09 6.15 -5.08
CA ILE A 157 8.71 7.32 -4.44
C ILE A 157 7.67 8.38 -4.07
N SER A 158 6.71 8.67 -4.94
CA SER A 158 5.71 9.71 -4.69
C SER A 158 4.71 9.36 -3.56
N ILE A 159 4.52 8.07 -3.27
CA ILE A 159 3.62 7.60 -2.21
C ILE A 159 4.35 7.12 -0.95
N GLU A 160 5.69 7.21 -0.91
CA GLU A 160 6.51 6.80 0.23
C GLU A 160 6.24 7.71 1.43
N LEU A 161 5.83 7.11 2.54
CA LEU A 161 5.54 7.82 3.78
C LEU A 161 6.84 8.32 4.44
N GLN A 162 6.93 9.64 4.59
CA GLN A 162 8.01 10.34 5.27
C GLN A 162 7.85 10.29 6.79
N HIS A 163 8.83 10.81 7.53
CA HIS A 163 8.79 10.82 8.99
C HIS A 163 7.51 11.48 9.54
N ASP A 164 7.18 12.66 9.02
CA ASP A 164 6.03 13.45 9.47
C ASP A 164 4.70 12.74 9.14
N ASP A 165 4.62 12.05 8.01
CA ASP A 165 3.47 11.21 7.64
C ASP A 165 3.22 10.13 8.72
N TRP A 166 4.27 9.49 9.23
CA TRP A 166 4.16 8.48 10.29
C TRP A 166 3.75 9.06 11.63
N VAL A 167 4.21 10.28 11.96
CA VAL A 167 3.80 10.98 13.18
C VAL A 167 2.32 11.35 13.09
N LEU A 168 1.88 11.89 11.95
CA LEU A 168 0.49 12.23 11.71
C LEU A 168 -0.42 10.99 11.76
N LEU A 169 -0.03 9.86 11.15
CA LEU A 169 -0.77 8.59 11.28
C LEU A 169 -0.94 8.16 12.73
N ALA A 170 0.12 8.24 13.54
CA ALA A 170 0.06 7.88 14.95
C ALA A 170 -0.88 8.80 15.74
N ASN A 171 -0.87 10.09 15.46
CA ASN A 171 -1.78 11.06 16.08
C ASN A 171 -3.25 10.76 15.72
N ILE A 172 -3.55 10.55 14.43
CA ILE A 172 -4.91 10.20 13.99
C ILE A 172 -5.36 8.88 14.64
N HIS A 173 -4.49 7.86 14.68
CA HIS A 173 -4.79 6.60 15.34
C HIS A 173 -5.12 6.79 16.82
N MET A 174 -4.34 7.59 17.55
CA MET A 174 -4.60 7.89 18.96
C MET A 174 -5.95 8.56 19.18
N VAL A 175 -6.36 9.46 18.27
CA VAL A 175 -7.66 10.15 18.34
C VAL A 175 -8.81 9.20 18.02
N LEU A 176 -8.63 8.30 17.05
CA LEU A 176 -9.69 7.36 16.63
C LEU A 176 -9.84 6.15 17.54
N LYS A 177 -8.76 5.72 18.21
CA LYS A 177 -8.72 4.50 19.03
C LYS A 177 -9.82 4.39 20.11
N PRO A 178 -10.25 5.45 20.80
CA PRO A 178 -11.34 5.36 21.78
C PRO A 178 -12.72 5.04 21.18
N PHE A 179 -12.86 5.13 19.86
CA PHE A 179 -14.13 4.94 19.13
C PHE A 179 -14.24 3.60 18.39
N ASP A 180 -13.21 2.74 18.48
CA ASP A 180 -13.24 1.34 17.99
C ASP A 180 -13.65 0.38 19.12
#